data_AF-A0A183E4I6-F1
#
_entry.id   AF-A0A183E4I6-F1
#
_cell.length_a   1.000
_cell.length_b   1.000
_cell.length_c   1.000
_cell.angle_alpha   90.00
_cell.angle_beta   90.00
_cell.angle_gamma   90.00
#
_symmetry.space_group_name_H-M   'P 1'
#
loop_
_entity.id
_entity.type
_entity.pdbx_description
1 polymer ?
#
loop_
_entity_poly.entity_id
_entity_poly.type
_entity_poly.pdbx_seq_one_letter_code
_entity_poly.pdbx_strand_id
1 'polypeptide(L)'
;MCTVMFFSFDFQVNELYLQLEGGLSITAFGVYGIYTLADKLNKSPNVKSDEAVKLANYLLSRRNVQLDRGAYLLMVTLKKLANNNFQIPVVFSLASSMSISDVEKPLRIRVSNVLGESVGPLSVTLDAATHSASREVVVVRESLKRVDSDSTNTLYEVSIAKAKQRGFYNLAFTAGSQADIHSKMEIKFKIKEARTGDSILVHQAFVAFVHKTTRQEIIFVATPDRDNNYVFDADFEKVAKDFEGLSGKYEVRLIIGDAAVSHPFDWNLVDVSVTLPAVPAQKIKKSERIIYDKLPEIKHMFREPEKRPPQIVSTTFVVLCAIPLLILLILVRIFGLYFVFWLRLNMFETLKYLSMIGAVTFISGNRLLRTIAARRK
;
A
#
# COMPACT_ATOMS: atom_id res chain seq x y z
N MET A 1 6.72 19.89 -10.12
CA MET A 1 5.50 19.87 -10.96
C MET A 1 4.88 18.49 -10.84
N CYS A 2 3.86 18.35 -10.00
CA CYS A 2 3.16 17.08 -9.78
C CYS A 2 2.04 17.01 -10.82
N THR A 3 2.34 16.45 -12.00
CA THR A 3 1.30 16.20 -13.01
C THR A 3 0.50 15.01 -12.54
N VAL A 4 -0.64 15.28 -11.92
CA VAL A 4 -1.72 14.30 -11.73
C VAL A 4 -2.19 13.93 -13.14
N MET A 5 -1.65 12.83 -13.67
CA MET A 5 -2.01 12.32 -14.98
C MET A 5 -3.40 11.69 -14.85
N PHE A 6 -4.44 12.48 -15.10
CA PHE A 6 -5.79 11.97 -15.32
C PHE A 6 -5.76 11.15 -16.62
N PHE A 7 -5.63 9.84 -16.51
CA PHE A 7 -5.95 8.95 -17.63
C PHE A 7 -7.47 8.92 -17.75
N SER A 8 -7.98 9.58 -18.78
CA SER A 8 -9.37 9.41 -19.20
C SER A 8 -9.50 7.98 -19.74
N PHE A 9 -10.04 7.08 -18.91
CA PHE A 9 -10.44 5.75 -19.34
C PHE A 9 -11.77 5.91 -20.07
N ASP A 10 -11.78 6.02 -21.39
CA ASP A 10 -13.03 5.73 -22.11
C ASP A 10 -12.81 5.36 -23.57
N PHE A 11 -12.83 4.05 -23.81
CA PHE A 11 -13.40 3.48 -25.03
C PHE A 11 -13.89 2.06 -24.70
N GLN A 12 -15.10 1.98 -24.15
CA GLN A 12 -15.76 0.70 -23.86
C GLN A 12 -16.24 0.06 -25.16
N VAL A 13 -15.55 -0.99 -25.62
CA VAL A 13 -15.98 -1.76 -26.80
C VAL A 13 -16.73 -3.00 -26.31
N ASN A 14 -18.06 -2.99 -26.47
CA ASN A 14 -18.96 -4.14 -26.28
C ASN A 14 -18.96 -4.79 -24.88
N GLU A 15 -18.85 -3.99 -23.81
CA GLU A 15 -18.84 -4.41 -22.39
C GLU A 15 -17.74 -5.42 -21.96
N LEU A 16 -17.04 -6.04 -22.90
CA LEU A 16 -16.07 -7.13 -22.71
C LEU A 16 -14.61 -6.65 -22.63
N TYR A 17 -14.29 -5.53 -23.28
CA TYR A 17 -12.93 -5.03 -23.42
C TYR A 17 -12.81 -3.58 -22.97
N LEU A 18 -11.69 -3.29 -22.30
CA LEU A 18 -11.27 -1.93 -21.98
C LEU A 18 -9.86 -1.73 -22.56
N GLN A 19 -9.66 -0.64 -23.30
CA GLN A 19 -8.37 -0.28 -23.88
C GLN A 19 -8.15 1.23 -23.73
N LEU A 20 -6.88 1.64 -23.74
CA LEU A 20 -6.50 3.05 -23.83
C LEU A 20 -6.40 3.44 -25.31
N GLU A 21 -6.71 4.70 -25.62
CA GLU A 21 -6.45 5.27 -26.93
C GLU A 21 -4.96 5.13 -27.27
N GLY A 22 -4.66 4.47 -28.39
CA GLY A 22 -3.28 4.12 -28.77
C GLY A 22 -2.96 2.63 -28.85
N GLY A 23 -3.95 1.76 -28.62
CA GLY A 23 -3.85 0.33 -28.92
C GLY A 23 -3.04 -0.48 -27.89
N LEU A 24 -2.54 -1.65 -28.32
CA LEU A 24 -1.97 -2.66 -27.42
C LEU A 24 -0.80 -2.13 -26.58
N SER A 25 0.19 -1.51 -27.22
CA SER A 25 1.42 -1.09 -26.54
C SER A 25 1.17 -0.01 -25.49
N ILE A 26 0.30 0.95 -25.78
CA ILE A 26 -0.06 2.04 -24.86
C ILE A 26 -0.92 1.51 -23.71
N THR A 27 -1.88 0.64 -24.03
CA THR A 27 -2.72 -0.02 -23.02
C THR A 27 -1.87 -0.87 -22.06
N ALA A 28 -1.00 -1.73 -22.59
CA ALA A 28 -0.12 -2.57 -21.79
C ALA A 28 0.81 -1.72 -20.90
N PHE A 29 1.46 -0.70 -21.48
CA PHE A 29 2.34 0.19 -20.72
C PHE A 29 1.59 0.97 -19.62
N GLY A 30 0.39 1.47 -19.91
CA GLY A 30 -0.45 2.17 -18.94
C GLY A 30 -0.84 1.27 -17.77
N VAL A 31 -1.35 0.07 -18.06
CA VAL A 31 -1.69 -0.93 -17.02
C VAL A 31 -0.46 -1.30 -16.21
N TYR A 32 0.67 -1.62 -16.85
CA TYR A 32 1.91 -1.93 -16.15
C TYR A 32 2.37 -0.78 -15.24
N GLY A 33 2.30 0.46 -15.71
CA GLY A 33 2.66 1.65 -14.95
C GLY A 33 1.77 1.85 -13.72
N ILE A 34 0.45 1.71 -13.89
CA ILE A 34 -0.54 1.84 -12.79
C ILE A 34 -0.26 0.80 -11.70
N TYR A 35 -0.13 -0.48 -12.05
CA TYR A 35 0.08 -1.53 -11.07
C TYR A 35 1.47 -1.48 -10.43
N THR A 36 2.51 -1.08 -11.18
CA THR A 36 3.85 -0.89 -10.62
C THR A 36 3.89 0.29 -9.65
N LEU A 37 3.20 1.39 -9.96
CA LEU A 37 3.08 2.53 -9.06
C LEU A 37 2.29 2.16 -7.79
N ALA A 38 1.18 1.44 -7.94
CA ALA A 38 0.37 0.95 -6.83
C ALA A 38 1.19 0.13 -5.83
N ASP A 39 2.05 -0.76 -6.32
CA ASP A 39 2.96 -1.54 -5.47
C ASP A 39 3.99 -0.66 -4.75
N LYS A 40 4.56 0.32 -5.44
CA LYS A 40 5.54 1.23 -4.81
C LYS A 40 4.90 2.09 -3.73
N LEU A 41 3.63 2.42 -3.86
CA LEU A 41 2.86 3.19 -2.89
C LEU A 41 2.16 2.31 -1.84
N ASN A 42 2.20 0.97 -1.98
CA ASN A 42 1.39 0.02 -1.22
C ASN A 42 -0.09 0.44 -1.11
N LYS A 43 -0.62 1.02 -2.18
CA LYS A 43 -2.00 1.53 -2.24
C LYS A 43 -2.68 0.93 -3.47
N SER A 44 -3.86 0.36 -3.27
CA SER A 44 -4.64 -0.24 -4.35
C SER A 44 -4.89 0.76 -5.48
N PRO A 45 -4.75 0.36 -6.75
CA PRO A 45 -5.04 1.23 -7.88
C PRO A 45 -6.55 1.56 -7.90
N ASN A 46 -6.91 2.75 -8.38
CA ASN A 46 -8.32 3.15 -8.54
C ASN A 46 -8.96 2.54 -9.81
N VAL A 47 -8.68 1.26 -10.05
CA VAL A 47 -9.24 0.47 -11.14
C VAL A 47 -10.16 -0.56 -10.49
N LYS A 48 -11.42 -0.62 -10.91
CA LYS A 48 -12.39 -1.60 -10.38
C LYS A 48 -12.02 -3.02 -10.81
N SER A 49 -12.44 -4.03 -10.05
CA SER A 49 -12.24 -5.45 -10.39
C SER A 49 -12.71 -5.79 -11.81
N ASP A 50 -13.89 -5.30 -12.17
CA ASP A 50 -14.48 -5.55 -13.49
C ASP A 50 -13.69 -4.88 -14.61
N GLU A 51 -13.17 -3.69 -14.36
CA GLU A 51 -12.32 -2.96 -15.31
C GLU A 51 -10.99 -3.69 -15.51
N ALA A 52 -10.40 -4.22 -14.44
CA ALA A 52 -9.18 -5.03 -14.50
C ALA A 52 -9.40 -6.31 -15.33
N VAL A 53 -10.56 -6.98 -15.20
CA VAL A 53 -10.93 -8.13 -16.03
C VAL A 53 -11.07 -7.73 -17.50
N LYS A 54 -11.73 -6.61 -17.80
CA LYS A 54 -11.86 -6.10 -19.18
C LYS A 54 -10.51 -5.75 -19.82
N LEU A 55 -9.59 -5.18 -19.04
CA LEU A 55 -8.21 -4.92 -19.47
C LEU A 55 -7.46 -6.23 -19.75
N ALA A 56 -7.56 -7.21 -18.84
CA ALA A 56 -6.94 -8.52 -19.02
C ALA A 56 -7.48 -9.26 -20.26
N ASN A 57 -8.80 -9.22 -20.48
CA ASN A 57 -9.45 -9.78 -21.67
C ASN A 57 -8.92 -9.14 -22.95
N TYR A 58 -8.76 -7.82 -22.97
CA TYR A 58 -8.21 -7.11 -24.11
C TYR A 58 -6.79 -7.56 -24.43
N LEU A 59 -5.90 -7.59 -23.42
CA LEU A 59 -4.52 -8.04 -23.57
C LEU A 59 -4.44 -9.49 -24.05
N LEU A 60 -5.26 -10.38 -23.48
CA LEU A 60 -5.31 -11.79 -23.85
C LEU A 60 -5.93 -12.05 -25.23
N SER A 61 -6.76 -11.14 -25.76
CA SER A 61 -7.29 -11.24 -27.13
C SER A 61 -6.24 -10.92 -28.20
N ARG A 62 -5.14 -10.25 -27.82
CA ARG A 62 -4.08 -9.76 -28.70
C ARG A 62 -2.77 -10.52 -28.50
N ARG A 63 -2.83 -11.86 -28.46
CA ARG A 63 -1.63 -12.71 -28.26
C ARG A 63 -0.65 -12.66 -29.43
N ASN A 64 -1.14 -12.44 -30.65
CA ASN A 64 -0.31 -12.32 -31.83
C ASN A 64 0.13 -10.87 -32.02
N VAL A 65 1.35 -10.56 -31.59
CA VAL A 65 1.96 -9.23 -31.73
C VAL A 65 3.14 -9.33 -32.69
N GLN A 66 3.12 -8.53 -33.74
CA GLN A 66 4.18 -8.52 -34.77
C GLN A 66 5.41 -7.70 -34.35
N LEU A 67 5.22 -6.69 -33.49
CA LEU A 67 6.29 -5.84 -32.97
C LEU A 67 6.90 -6.43 -31.70
N ASP A 68 8.23 -6.54 -31.68
CA ASP A 68 9.06 -6.97 -30.55
C ASP A 68 8.73 -6.19 -29.25
N ARG A 69 8.67 -4.86 -29.33
CA ARG A 69 8.33 -3.98 -28.21
C ARG A 69 6.93 -4.26 -27.67
N GLY A 70 5.98 -4.51 -28.56
CA GLY A 70 4.60 -4.82 -28.19
C GLY A 70 4.50 -6.18 -27.49
N ALA A 71 5.23 -7.18 -27.97
CA ALA A 71 5.30 -8.51 -27.36
C ALA A 71 5.92 -8.44 -25.95
N TYR A 72 7.03 -7.70 -25.80
CA TYR A 72 7.68 -7.48 -24.50
C TYR A 72 6.73 -6.81 -23.50
N LEU A 73 6.09 -5.69 -23.88
CA LEU A 73 5.17 -4.96 -23.01
C LEU A 73 3.96 -5.81 -22.64
N LEU A 74 3.38 -6.55 -23.59
CA LEU A 74 2.28 -7.46 -23.32
C LEU A 74 2.66 -8.50 -22.26
N MET A 75 3.80 -9.18 -22.43
CA MET A 75 4.23 -10.23 -21.53
C MET A 75 4.55 -9.70 -20.12
N VAL A 76 5.25 -8.57 -20.03
CA VAL A 76 5.58 -7.94 -18.75
C VAL A 76 4.32 -7.49 -18.01
N THR A 77 3.34 -6.95 -18.76
CA THR A 77 2.06 -6.53 -18.18
C THR A 77 1.22 -7.72 -17.71
N LEU A 78 1.13 -8.79 -18.50
CA LEU A 78 0.43 -10.02 -18.09
C LEU A 78 1.08 -10.66 -16.86
N LYS A 79 2.42 -10.71 -16.81
CA LYS A 79 3.14 -11.14 -15.61
C LYS A 79 2.85 -10.26 -14.40
N LYS A 80 2.69 -8.95 -14.61
CA LYS A 80 2.34 -8.01 -13.54
C LYS A 80 0.91 -8.19 -13.04
N LEU A 81 -0.04 -8.47 -13.94
CA LEU A 81 -1.42 -8.77 -13.59
C LEU A 81 -1.57 -10.14 -12.92
N ALA A 82 -0.75 -11.12 -13.30
CA ALA A 82 -0.70 -12.44 -12.68
C ALA A 82 -0.14 -12.40 -11.25
N ASN A 83 0.92 -11.62 -11.03
CA ASN A 83 1.63 -11.54 -9.76
C ASN A 83 1.46 -10.15 -9.14
N ASN A 84 0.36 -9.98 -8.42
CA ASN A 84 -0.03 -8.72 -7.78
C ASN A 84 -0.68 -8.98 -6.41
N ASN A 85 -0.52 -8.04 -5.48
CA ASN A 85 -1.11 -8.10 -4.15
C ASN A 85 -2.52 -7.49 -4.06
N PHE A 86 -3.00 -6.85 -5.14
CA PHE A 86 -4.31 -6.21 -5.18
C PHE A 86 -5.36 -7.11 -5.87
N GLN A 87 -5.59 -6.91 -7.17
CA GLN A 87 -6.59 -7.63 -7.94
C GLN A 87 -5.88 -8.56 -8.92
N ILE A 88 -6.15 -9.88 -8.82
CA ILE A 88 -5.61 -10.90 -9.72
C ILE A 88 -6.77 -11.41 -10.60
N PRO A 89 -6.75 -11.16 -11.92
CA PRO A 89 -7.78 -11.69 -12.81
C PRO A 89 -7.71 -13.22 -12.90
N VAL A 90 -8.87 -13.86 -12.73
CA VAL A 90 -9.02 -15.32 -12.80
C VAL A 90 -9.52 -15.73 -14.19
N VAL A 91 -8.95 -16.79 -14.74
CA VAL A 91 -9.28 -17.36 -16.05
C VAL A 91 -9.87 -18.75 -15.86
N PHE A 92 -11.03 -18.97 -16.47
CA PHE A 92 -11.64 -20.27 -16.61
C PHE A 92 -11.26 -20.87 -17.97
N SER A 93 -10.71 -22.09 -17.96
CA SER A 93 -10.42 -22.84 -19.18
C SER A 93 -10.89 -24.27 -19.03
N LEU A 94 -11.37 -24.88 -20.13
CA LEU A 94 -11.78 -26.27 -20.10
C LEU A 94 -10.55 -27.17 -20.18
N ALA A 95 -10.40 -28.13 -19.25
CA ALA A 95 -9.31 -29.09 -19.25
C ALA A 95 -9.73 -30.46 -19.83
N SER A 96 -11.01 -30.80 -19.79
CA SER A 96 -11.57 -32.01 -20.40
C SER A 96 -12.08 -31.77 -21.84
N SER A 97 -12.53 -32.83 -22.52
CA SER A 97 -13.22 -32.71 -23.80
C SER A 97 -14.49 -31.84 -23.67
N MET A 98 -14.76 -31.04 -24.71
CA MET A 98 -15.93 -30.17 -24.79
C MET A 98 -17.25 -30.95 -24.97
N SER A 99 -17.15 -32.24 -25.34
CA SER A 99 -18.27 -33.17 -25.37
C SER A 99 -18.27 -34.07 -24.14
N ILE A 100 -19.47 -34.28 -23.60
CA ILE A 100 -19.75 -35.23 -22.52
C ILE A 100 -20.58 -36.35 -23.14
N SER A 101 -19.98 -37.53 -23.29
CA SER A 101 -20.70 -38.72 -23.78
C SER A 101 -21.44 -39.45 -22.67
N ASP A 102 -20.96 -39.31 -21.43
CA ASP A 102 -21.47 -39.99 -20.24
C ASP A 102 -21.73 -38.96 -19.15
N VAL A 103 -23.00 -38.82 -18.75
CA VAL A 103 -23.47 -37.78 -17.82
C VAL A 103 -22.86 -37.96 -16.42
N GLU A 104 -22.40 -39.17 -16.11
CA GLU A 104 -21.77 -39.49 -14.82
C GLU A 104 -20.31 -39.04 -14.73
N LYS A 105 -19.65 -38.76 -15.86
CA LYS A 105 -18.25 -38.31 -15.85
C LYS A 105 -18.18 -36.80 -15.60
N PRO A 106 -17.52 -36.34 -14.51
CA PRO A 106 -17.40 -34.92 -14.23
C PRO A 106 -16.51 -34.24 -15.27
N LEU A 107 -16.94 -33.05 -15.70
CA LEU A 107 -16.12 -32.13 -16.48
C LEU A 107 -15.01 -31.59 -15.59
N ARG A 108 -13.81 -31.44 -16.17
CA ARG A 108 -12.70 -30.80 -15.48
C ARG A 108 -12.48 -29.42 -16.05
N ILE A 109 -12.66 -28.41 -15.21
CA ILE A 109 -12.33 -27.03 -15.52
C ILE A 109 -11.01 -26.68 -14.83
N ARG A 110 -10.18 -25.90 -15.51
CA ARG A 110 -8.98 -25.31 -14.96
C ARG A 110 -9.26 -23.85 -14.62
N VAL A 111 -9.02 -23.52 -13.36
CA VAL A 111 -9.13 -22.16 -12.80
C VAL A 111 -7.72 -21.70 -12.46
N SER A 112 -7.25 -20.67 -13.16
CA SER A 112 -5.87 -20.18 -13.06
C SER A 112 -5.77 -18.67 -13.21
N ASN A 113 -4.59 -18.09 -13.01
CA ASN A 113 -4.35 -16.70 -13.43
C ASN A 113 -4.23 -16.58 -14.96
N VAL A 114 -4.01 -15.35 -15.43
CA VAL A 114 -3.80 -15.03 -16.85
C VAL A 114 -2.59 -15.74 -17.51
N LEU A 115 -1.66 -16.29 -16.72
CA LEU A 115 -0.50 -17.07 -17.18
C LEU A 115 -0.66 -18.59 -17.00
N GLY A 116 -1.78 -19.07 -16.45
CA GLY A 116 -2.02 -20.49 -16.22
C GLY A 116 -1.48 -21.03 -14.89
N GLU A 117 -1.02 -20.17 -13.97
CA GLU A 117 -0.52 -20.56 -12.65
C GLU A 117 -1.66 -20.58 -11.61
N SER A 118 -1.42 -21.24 -10.47
CA SER A 118 -2.38 -21.34 -9.37
C SER A 118 -2.50 -20.01 -8.60
N VAL A 119 -3.72 -19.65 -8.22
CA VAL A 119 -4.06 -18.37 -7.56
C VAL A 119 -4.31 -18.55 -6.05
N GLY A 120 -3.99 -19.73 -5.50
CA GLY A 120 -4.15 -20.02 -4.06
C GLY A 120 -5.51 -20.62 -3.70
N PRO A 121 -5.98 -20.51 -2.44
CA PRO A 121 -7.26 -21.05 -2.02
C PRO A 121 -8.42 -20.19 -2.55
N LEU A 122 -9.17 -20.73 -3.52
CA LEU A 122 -10.33 -20.10 -4.14
C LEU A 122 -11.58 -20.94 -3.97
N SER A 123 -12.70 -20.28 -3.66
CA SER A 123 -14.03 -20.86 -3.77
C SER A 123 -14.53 -20.67 -5.20
N VAL A 124 -14.94 -21.76 -5.84
CA VAL A 124 -15.47 -21.72 -7.22
C VAL A 124 -16.88 -22.28 -7.20
N THR A 125 -17.82 -21.51 -7.74
CA THR A 125 -19.24 -21.87 -7.83
C THR A 125 -19.68 -21.89 -9.29
N LEU A 126 -20.49 -22.88 -9.64
CA LEU A 126 -21.28 -22.89 -10.86
C LEU A 126 -22.61 -22.18 -10.57
N ASP A 127 -22.78 -20.98 -11.11
CA ASP A 127 -23.96 -20.15 -10.84
C ASP A 127 -25.17 -20.63 -11.63
N ALA A 128 -24.97 -20.91 -12.91
CA ALA A 128 -26.01 -21.38 -13.80
C ALA A 128 -25.47 -22.28 -14.91
N ALA A 129 -26.16 -23.38 -15.16
CA ALA A 129 -26.02 -24.17 -16.39
C ALA A 129 -27.29 -24.00 -17.23
N THR A 130 -27.18 -23.30 -18.36
CA THR A 130 -28.33 -22.94 -19.21
C THR A 130 -28.27 -23.65 -20.54
N HIS A 131 -29.36 -24.30 -20.95
CA HIS A 131 -29.44 -24.91 -22.27
C HIS A 131 -29.56 -23.83 -23.35
N SER A 132 -28.69 -23.85 -24.36
CA SER A 132 -28.60 -22.76 -25.35
C SER A 132 -29.86 -22.62 -26.21
N ALA A 133 -30.59 -23.72 -26.48
CA ALA A 133 -31.79 -23.69 -27.33
C ALA A 133 -33.09 -23.44 -26.54
N SER A 134 -33.27 -24.07 -25.38
CA SER A 134 -34.50 -23.95 -24.57
C SER A 134 -34.44 -22.87 -23.50
N ARG A 135 -33.26 -22.29 -23.22
CA ARG A 135 -32.98 -21.36 -22.11
C ARG A 135 -33.37 -21.91 -20.73
N GLU A 136 -33.56 -23.23 -20.60
CA GLU A 136 -33.85 -23.89 -19.34
C GLU A 136 -32.60 -23.91 -18.46
N VAL A 137 -32.75 -23.52 -17.18
CA VAL A 137 -31.67 -23.53 -16.20
C VAL A 137 -31.68 -24.86 -15.46
N VAL A 138 -30.64 -25.67 -15.68
CA VAL A 138 -30.55 -27.06 -15.20
C VAL A 138 -29.95 -27.15 -13.80
N VAL A 139 -28.99 -26.27 -13.49
CA VAL A 139 -28.32 -26.20 -12.18
C VAL A 139 -28.23 -24.75 -11.77
N VAL A 140 -28.58 -24.48 -10.51
CA VAL A 140 -28.45 -23.17 -9.87
C VAL A 140 -27.57 -23.36 -8.64
N ARG A 141 -26.43 -22.66 -8.62
CA ARG A 141 -25.48 -22.57 -7.50
C ARG A 141 -25.01 -23.89 -6.92
N GLU A 142 -24.00 -24.48 -7.55
CA GLU A 142 -23.26 -25.63 -7.04
C GLU A 142 -21.81 -25.26 -6.71
N SER A 143 -21.33 -25.61 -5.52
CA SER A 143 -19.93 -25.40 -5.14
C SER A 143 -19.06 -26.52 -5.70
N LEU A 144 -17.97 -26.13 -6.38
CA LEU A 144 -17.10 -27.08 -7.06
C LEU A 144 -16.02 -27.60 -6.11
N LYS A 145 -15.76 -28.91 -6.19
CA LYS A 145 -14.67 -29.54 -5.45
C LYS A 145 -13.40 -29.47 -6.28
N ARG A 146 -12.29 -29.18 -5.61
CA ARG A 146 -10.97 -29.25 -6.20
C ARG A 146 -10.59 -30.72 -6.40
N VAL A 147 -9.86 -31.02 -7.48
CA VAL A 147 -9.34 -32.35 -7.74
C VAL A 147 -8.05 -32.56 -6.94
N ASP A 148 -8.07 -33.46 -5.96
CA ASP A 148 -6.92 -33.73 -5.07
C ASP A 148 -5.72 -34.38 -5.79
N SER A 149 -5.94 -34.95 -6.99
CA SER A 149 -4.93 -35.62 -7.82
C SER A 149 -4.04 -34.67 -8.63
N ASP A 150 -4.23 -33.34 -8.55
CA ASP A 150 -3.53 -32.37 -9.39
C ASP A 150 -2.37 -31.68 -8.66
N SER A 151 -1.14 -31.88 -9.15
CA SER A 151 0.05 -31.19 -8.62
C SER A 151 0.02 -29.68 -8.83
N THR A 152 -0.76 -29.20 -9.82
CA THR A 152 -0.86 -27.77 -10.14
C THR A 152 -1.96 -27.06 -9.38
N ASN A 153 -2.80 -27.80 -8.64
CA ASN A 153 -3.81 -27.20 -7.77
C ASN A 153 -4.76 -26.26 -8.57
N THR A 154 -5.01 -26.53 -9.86
CA THR A 154 -5.82 -25.67 -10.74
C THR A 154 -7.10 -26.34 -11.23
N LEU A 155 -7.23 -27.65 -11.06
CA LEU A 155 -8.37 -28.42 -11.57
C LEU A 155 -9.53 -28.51 -10.58
N TYR A 156 -10.74 -28.28 -11.11
CA TYR A 156 -12.01 -28.40 -10.41
C TYR A 156 -12.95 -29.32 -11.20
N GLU A 157 -13.75 -30.11 -10.49
CA GLU A 157 -14.73 -31.02 -11.07
C GLU A 157 -16.13 -30.43 -11.05
N VAL A 158 -16.80 -30.50 -12.19
CA VAL A 158 -18.17 -30.01 -12.43
C VAL A 158 -19.01 -31.18 -12.94
N SER A 159 -20.11 -31.49 -12.27
CA SER A 159 -21.08 -32.49 -12.75
C SER A 159 -22.36 -31.79 -13.19
N ILE A 160 -22.89 -32.17 -14.36
CA ILE A 160 -24.16 -31.67 -14.90
C ILE A 160 -25.18 -32.81 -14.90
N ALA A 161 -25.24 -33.57 -13.79
CA ALA A 161 -26.07 -34.77 -13.68
C ALA A 161 -27.59 -34.51 -13.84
N LYS A 162 -28.05 -33.25 -13.68
CA LYS A 162 -29.46 -32.87 -13.75
C LYS A 162 -29.96 -32.52 -15.16
N ALA A 163 -29.11 -32.61 -16.18
CA ALA A 163 -29.48 -32.27 -17.55
C ALA A 163 -30.48 -33.27 -18.15
N LYS A 164 -31.68 -32.79 -18.48
CA LYS A 164 -32.78 -33.61 -19.04
C LYS A 164 -32.70 -33.80 -20.55
N GLN A 165 -32.04 -32.89 -21.26
CA GLN A 165 -32.00 -32.86 -22.73
C GLN A 165 -30.55 -32.92 -23.23
N ARG A 166 -30.35 -33.42 -24.44
CA ARG A 166 -29.04 -33.39 -25.11
C ARG A 166 -28.94 -32.08 -25.89
N GLY A 167 -27.81 -31.39 -25.78
CA GLY A 167 -27.58 -30.14 -26.51
C GLY A 167 -26.41 -29.35 -25.96
N PHE A 168 -26.31 -28.09 -26.39
CA PHE A 168 -25.27 -27.17 -25.94
C PHE A 168 -25.70 -26.46 -24.66
N TYR A 169 -24.76 -26.31 -23.73
CA TYR A 169 -24.98 -25.67 -22.44
C TYR A 169 -24.00 -24.52 -22.25
N ASN A 170 -24.52 -23.36 -21.87
CA ASN A 170 -23.72 -22.24 -21.41
C ASN A 170 -23.58 -22.34 -19.89
N LEU A 171 -22.34 -22.42 -19.42
CA LEU A 171 -21.99 -22.52 -18.01
C LEU A 171 -21.45 -21.18 -17.52
N ALA A 172 -22.09 -20.64 -16.48
CA ALA A 172 -21.64 -19.42 -15.81
C ALA A 172 -20.94 -19.80 -14.50
N PHE A 173 -19.68 -19.40 -14.37
CA PHE A 173 -18.85 -19.69 -13.20
C PHE A 173 -18.46 -18.39 -12.50
N THR A 174 -18.42 -18.45 -11.17
CA THR A 174 -17.86 -17.40 -10.32
C THR A 174 -16.75 -17.99 -9.48
N ALA A 175 -15.62 -17.30 -9.41
CA ALA A 175 -14.49 -17.66 -8.56
C ALA A 175 -14.15 -16.45 -7.69
N GLY A 176 -14.11 -16.67 -6.38
CA GLY A 176 -13.82 -15.64 -5.38
C GLY A 176 -12.83 -16.15 -4.35
N SER A 177 -12.18 -15.21 -3.65
CA SER A 177 -11.44 -15.56 -2.44
C SER A 177 -12.45 -16.13 -1.43
N GLN A 178 -12.07 -17.21 -0.74
CA GLN A 178 -12.89 -17.84 0.30
C GLN A 178 -13.27 -16.89 1.45
N ALA A 179 -12.71 -15.67 1.46
CA ALA A 179 -13.01 -14.58 2.39
C ALA A 179 -14.21 -13.69 1.98
N ASP A 180 -14.68 -13.72 0.73
CA ASP A 180 -15.80 -12.87 0.26
C ASP A 180 -17.17 -13.57 0.38
N ILE A 181 -17.42 -14.21 1.51
CA ILE A 181 -18.76 -14.64 1.83
C ILE A 181 -19.21 -13.84 3.06
N HIS A 182 -20.26 -13.05 2.82
CA HIS A 182 -21.00 -12.22 3.76
C HIS A 182 -20.50 -10.78 3.91
N SER A 183 -20.64 -9.98 2.85
CA SER A 183 -20.86 -8.52 3.02
C SER A 183 -22.13 -8.24 3.83
N LYS A 184 -23.07 -9.20 3.85
CA LYS A 184 -24.33 -9.15 4.57
C LYS A 184 -24.59 -10.45 5.35
N MET A 185 -24.98 -10.33 6.61
CA MET A 185 -25.38 -11.43 7.49
C MET A 185 -26.79 -11.18 8.02
N GLU A 186 -27.69 -12.14 7.82
CA GLU A 186 -29.06 -12.09 8.32
C GLU A 186 -29.32 -13.26 9.28
N ILE A 187 -29.85 -12.96 10.47
CA ILE A 187 -30.28 -13.94 11.47
C ILE A 187 -31.77 -13.74 11.73
N LYS A 188 -32.56 -14.78 11.50
CA LYS A 188 -34.00 -14.79 11.77
C LYS A 188 -34.32 -15.85 12.80
N PHE A 189 -35.02 -15.49 13.86
CA PHE A 189 -35.45 -16.44 14.90
C PHE A 189 -36.83 -16.08 15.46
N LYS A 190 -37.50 -17.08 16.03
CA LYS A 190 -38.81 -16.92 16.67
C LYS A 190 -38.76 -17.52 18.06
N ILE A 191 -39.30 -16.80 19.02
CA ILE A 191 -39.35 -17.24 20.42
C ILE A 191 -40.75 -17.79 20.66
N LYS A 192 -40.81 -19.00 21.22
CA LYS A 192 -42.05 -19.69 21.55
C LYS A 192 -42.03 -20.12 23.00
N GLU A 193 -43.17 -20.03 23.65
CA GLU A 193 -43.35 -20.57 24.98
C GLU A 193 -43.33 -22.11 24.95
N ALA A 194 -42.60 -22.75 25.85
CA ALA A 194 -42.46 -24.21 25.87
C ALA A 194 -43.78 -24.96 26.14
N ARG A 195 -44.75 -24.31 26.81
CA ARG A 195 -45.98 -24.98 27.29
C ARG A 195 -47.18 -24.78 26.36
N THR A 196 -47.38 -23.56 25.85
CA THR A 196 -48.51 -23.19 24.97
C THR A 196 -48.14 -23.26 23.49
N GLY A 197 -46.84 -23.16 23.16
CA GLY A 197 -46.36 -23.09 21.77
C GLY A 197 -46.60 -21.72 21.12
N ASP A 198 -47.19 -20.78 21.85
CA ASP A 198 -47.51 -19.43 21.38
C ASP A 198 -46.23 -18.61 21.24
N SER A 199 -46.23 -17.71 20.26
CA SER A 199 -45.10 -16.80 20.02
C SER A 199 -45.12 -15.68 21.03
N ILE A 200 -44.02 -15.52 21.77
CA ILE A 200 -43.86 -14.46 22.77
C ILE A 200 -42.94 -13.38 22.21
N LEU A 201 -43.32 -12.13 22.40
CA LEU A 201 -42.46 -10.98 22.18
C LEU A 201 -41.69 -10.71 23.47
N VAL A 202 -40.37 -10.78 23.38
CA VAL A 202 -39.47 -10.39 24.45
C VAL A 202 -39.16 -8.90 24.40
N HIS A 203 -38.92 -8.31 25.58
CA HIS A 203 -38.56 -6.91 25.70
C HIS A 203 -37.35 -6.53 24.83
N GLN A 204 -36.25 -7.29 24.92
CA GLN A 204 -35.04 -7.09 24.12
C GLN A 204 -34.36 -8.42 23.78
N ALA A 205 -33.91 -8.54 22.54
CA ALA A 205 -33.07 -9.64 22.06
C ALA A 205 -31.83 -9.06 21.39
N PHE A 206 -30.67 -9.61 21.72
CA PHE A 206 -29.38 -9.09 21.29
C PHE A 206 -28.60 -10.14 20.51
N VAL A 207 -27.91 -9.70 19.48
CA VAL A 207 -26.89 -10.47 18.78
C VAL A 207 -25.53 -9.86 19.11
N ALA A 208 -24.70 -10.61 19.83
CA ALA A 208 -23.38 -10.17 20.26
C ALA A 208 -22.29 -10.85 19.43
N PHE A 209 -21.40 -10.07 18.84
CA PHE A 209 -20.19 -10.52 18.17
C PHE A 209 -19.01 -10.39 19.13
N VAL A 210 -18.38 -11.51 19.50
CA VAL A 210 -17.24 -11.51 20.43
C VAL A 210 -15.98 -11.91 19.68
N HIS A 211 -15.01 -11.01 19.60
CA HIS A 211 -13.74 -11.31 18.95
C HIS A 211 -12.91 -12.29 19.79
N LYS A 212 -12.44 -13.40 19.20
CA LYS A 212 -11.75 -14.46 19.96
C LYS A 212 -10.43 -14.01 20.59
N THR A 213 -9.69 -13.11 19.93
CA THR A 213 -8.35 -12.70 20.38
C THR A 213 -8.39 -11.53 21.36
N THR A 214 -9.14 -10.48 21.02
CA THR A 214 -9.21 -9.25 21.84
C THR A 214 -10.29 -9.29 22.91
N ARG A 215 -11.20 -10.28 22.84
CA ARG A 215 -12.41 -10.37 23.68
C ARG A 215 -13.33 -9.15 23.58
N GLN A 216 -13.16 -8.30 22.57
CA GLN A 216 -14.06 -7.19 22.31
C GLN A 216 -15.43 -7.73 21.90
N GLU A 217 -16.47 -7.20 22.53
CA GLU A 217 -17.85 -7.54 22.25
C GLU A 217 -18.57 -6.36 21.59
N ILE A 218 -19.36 -6.66 20.57
CA ILE A 218 -20.16 -5.68 19.83
C ILE A 218 -21.57 -6.22 19.79
N ILE A 219 -22.51 -5.45 20.31
CA ILE A 219 -23.88 -5.92 20.57
C ILE A 219 -24.84 -5.15 19.67
N PHE A 220 -25.64 -5.89 18.91
CA PHE A 220 -26.71 -5.36 18.08
C PHE A 220 -28.07 -5.80 18.59
N VAL A 221 -29.07 -4.95 18.39
CA VAL A 221 -30.46 -5.24 18.76
C VAL A 221 -31.16 -5.96 17.60
N ALA A 222 -31.81 -7.09 17.88
CA ALA A 222 -32.68 -7.76 16.92
C ALA A 222 -34.08 -7.15 16.99
N THR A 223 -34.63 -6.74 15.86
CA THR A 223 -35.95 -6.08 15.79
C THR A 223 -37.06 -7.10 15.44
N PRO A 224 -38.22 -7.07 16.12
CA PRO A 224 -39.35 -7.91 15.75
C PRO A 224 -40.07 -7.38 14.50
N ASP A 225 -40.41 -8.28 13.60
CA ASP A 225 -41.26 -8.04 12.43
C ASP A 225 -42.75 -8.25 12.76
N ARG A 226 -43.64 -7.90 11.82
CA ARG A 226 -45.11 -8.01 11.95
C ARG A 226 -45.61 -9.42 12.29
N ASP A 227 -44.83 -10.45 11.93
CA ASP A 227 -45.14 -11.86 12.18
C ASP A 227 -44.56 -12.41 13.51
N ASN A 228 -44.13 -11.53 14.43
CA ASN A 228 -43.39 -11.87 15.66
C ASN A 228 -42.10 -12.67 15.41
N ASN A 229 -41.45 -12.41 14.27
CA ASN A 229 -40.13 -12.96 13.96
C ASN A 229 -39.08 -11.90 14.26
N TYR A 230 -38.04 -12.25 15.01
CA TYR A 230 -36.91 -11.35 15.23
C TYR A 230 -35.96 -11.47 14.04
N VAL A 231 -35.64 -10.33 13.46
CA VAL A 231 -34.71 -10.22 12.33
C VAL A 231 -33.55 -9.34 12.77
N PHE A 232 -32.34 -9.87 12.58
CA PHE A 232 -31.10 -9.12 12.61
C PHE A 232 -30.52 -9.13 11.21
N ASP A 233 -30.29 -7.94 10.65
CA ASP A 233 -29.69 -7.76 9.34
C ASP A 233 -28.50 -6.81 9.48
N ALA A 234 -27.28 -7.33 9.28
CA ALA A 234 -26.05 -6.56 9.33
C ALA A 234 -25.34 -6.57 7.98
N ASP A 235 -25.08 -5.36 7.49
CA ASP A 235 -24.23 -5.08 6.35
C ASP A 235 -22.88 -4.59 6.88
N PHE A 236 -21.86 -5.45 6.79
CA PHE A 236 -20.56 -5.22 7.44
C PHE A 236 -19.83 -3.98 6.92
N GLU A 237 -20.18 -3.47 5.74
CA GLU A 237 -19.64 -2.20 5.24
C GLU A 237 -20.20 -1.00 6.02
N LYS A 238 -21.48 -1.05 6.39
CA LYS A 238 -22.16 0.01 7.14
C LYS A 238 -21.81 -0.04 8.62
N VAL A 239 -21.76 -1.23 9.19
CA VAL A 239 -21.44 -1.43 10.61
C VAL A 239 -19.93 -1.50 10.89
N ALA A 240 -19.06 -1.43 9.87
CA ALA A 240 -17.60 -1.47 10.03
C ALA A 240 -17.04 -0.49 11.08
N LYS A 241 -17.72 0.66 11.27
CA LYS A 241 -17.36 1.65 12.29
C LYS A 241 -17.47 1.12 13.71
N ASP A 242 -18.51 0.33 13.98
CA ASP A 242 -18.79 -0.23 15.31
C ASP A 242 -17.80 -1.35 15.66
N PHE A 243 -17.22 -2.00 14.65
CA PHE A 243 -16.16 -3.00 14.78
C PHE A 243 -14.74 -2.41 14.84
N GLU A 244 -14.60 -1.07 14.79
CA GLU A 244 -13.31 -0.36 14.80
C GLU A 244 -12.30 -0.85 13.73
N GLY A 245 -12.78 -1.48 12.65
CA GLY A 245 -11.94 -2.06 11.59
C GLY A 245 -11.20 -3.35 11.97
N LEU A 246 -11.55 -4.00 13.09
CA LEU A 246 -10.91 -5.23 13.54
C LEU A 246 -11.42 -6.46 12.80
N SER A 247 -10.68 -6.89 11.79
CA SER A 247 -10.95 -8.14 11.07
C SER A 247 -10.46 -9.36 11.86
N GLY A 248 -11.24 -10.42 11.91
CA GLY A 248 -10.86 -11.61 12.66
C GLY A 248 -11.98 -12.63 12.84
N LYS A 249 -11.75 -13.60 13.72
CA LYS A 249 -12.74 -14.63 14.07
C LYS A 249 -13.61 -14.12 15.22
N TYR A 250 -14.91 -14.07 14.97
CA TYR A 250 -15.93 -13.67 15.92
C TYR A 250 -16.81 -14.85 16.29
N GLU A 251 -17.13 -14.96 17.56
CA GLU A 251 -18.17 -15.83 18.09
C GLU A 251 -19.48 -15.04 18.10
N VAL A 252 -20.52 -15.54 17.43
CA VAL A 252 -21.83 -14.89 17.36
C VAL A 252 -22.73 -15.52 18.41
N ARG A 253 -23.05 -14.75 19.45
CA ARG A 253 -23.94 -15.16 20.55
C ARG A 253 -25.30 -14.50 20.41
N LEU A 254 -26.36 -15.27 20.64
CA LEU A 254 -27.72 -14.77 20.78
C LEU A 254 -28.05 -14.70 22.27
N ILE A 255 -28.32 -13.49 22.73
CA ILE A 255 -28.64 -13.19 24.11
C ILE A 255 -30.09 -12.72 24.17
N ILE A 256 -30.92 -13.44 24.89
CA ILE A 256 -32.34 -13.10 25.08
C ILE A 256 -32.59 -12.98 26.58
N GLY A 257 -33.09 -11.80 26.99
CA GLY A 257 -33.41 -11.50 28.37
C GLY A 257 -34.71 -10.71 28.45
N ASP A 258 -35.64 -11.20 29.26
CA ASP A 258 -36.88 -10.51 29.59
C ASP A 258 -37.27 -10.89 31.02
N ALA A 259 -37.89 -9.96 31.76
CA ALA A 259 -38.43 -10.21 33.09
C ALA A 259 -39.52 -11.30 33.08
N ALA A 260 -40.22 -11.47 31.95
CA ALA A 260 -41.22 -12.52 31.76
C ALA A 260 -40.61 -13.91 31.47
N VAL A 261 -39.31 -14.01 31.17
CA VAL A 261 -38.63 -15.26 30.82
C VAL A 261 -37.85 -15.77 32.03
N SER A 262 -38.19 -16.96 32.53
CA SER A 262 -37.58 -17.50 33.75
C SER A 262 -36.11 -17.88 33.61
N HIS A 263 -35.64 -18.19 32.40
CA HIS A 263 -34.25 -18.57 32.13
C HIS A 263 -33.65 -17.66 31.05
N PRO A 264 -32.60 -16.88 31.35
CA PRO A 264 -31.91 -16.10 30.32
C PRO A 264 -31.27 -17.06 29.32
N PHE A 265 -31.36 -16.71 28.04
CA PHE A 265 -30.85 -17.52 26.95
C PHE A 265 -29.57 -16.88 26.41
N ASP A 266 -28.41 -17.48 26.65
CA ASP A 266 -27.12 -17.11 26.04
C ASP A 266 -26.61 -18.32 25.28
N TRP A 267 -26.68 -18.25 23.94
CA TRP A 267 -26.27 -19.34 23.07
C TRP A 267 -25.30 -18.85 22.00
N ASN A 268 -24.15 -19.50 21.89
CA ASN A 268 -23.27 -19.37 20.73
C ASN A 268 -23.92 -20.04 19.50
N LEU A 269 -24.32 -19.23 18.52
CA LEU A 269 -24.91 -19.70 17.27
C LEU A 269 -23.84 -20.25 16.33
N VAL A 270 -22.77 -19.47 16.11
CA VAL A 270 -21.78 -19.75 15.06
C VAL A 270 -20.50 -18.94 15.27
N ASP A 271 -19.37 -19.55 14.89
CA ASP A 271 -18.09 -18.86 14.72
C ASP A 271 -17.95 -18.35 13.27
N VAL A 272 -17.84 -17.04 13.08
CA VAL A 272 -17.73 -16.40 11.76
C VAL A 272 -16.38 -15.69 11.64
N SER A 273 -15.73 -15.83 10.47
CA SER A 273 -14.55 -15.03 10.12
C SER A 273 -15.01 -13.78 9.38
N VAL A 274 -14.92 -12.62 10.02
CA VAL A 274 -15.39 -11.34 9.46
C VAL A 274 -14.19 -10.53 8.98
N THR A 275 -14.22 -10.13 7.72
CA THR A 275 -13.23 -9.24 7.09
C THR A 275 -13.85 -7.86 6.87
N LEU A 276 -13.25 -6.84 7.48
CA LEU A 276 -13.76 -5.47 7.48
C LEU A 276 -12.79 -4.53 6.76
N PRO A 277 -13.30 -3.48 6.08
CA PRO A 277 -12.45 -2.46 5.51
C PRO A 277 -11.68 -1.74 6.61
N ALA A 278 -10.43 -1.38 6.34
CA ALA A 278 -9.58 -0.66 7.29
C ALA A 278 -10.19 0.71 7.61
N VAL A 279 -10.82 0.83 8.78
CA VAL A 279 -11.33 2.11 9.28
C VAL A 279 -10.12 2.96 9.67
N PRO A 280 -10.01 4.22 9.19
CA PRO A 280 -8.93 5.10 9.61
C PRO A 280 -9.02 5.31 11.12
N ALA A 281 -7.96 4.94 11.84
CA ALA A 281 -7.89 5.11 13.28
C ALA A 281 -8.26 6.56 13.65
N GLN A 282 -9.34 6.72 14.43
CA GLN A 282 -9.76 8.03 14.89
C GLN A 282 -8.61 8.66 15.67
N LYS A 283 -8.17 9.84 15.23
CA LYS A 283 -7.15 10.64 15.94
C LYS A 283 -7.79 11.24 17.19
N ILE A 284 -7.95 10.43 18.23
CA ILE A 284 -8.41 10.92 19.53
C ILE A 284 -7.33 11.87 20.05
N LYS A 285 -7.74 13.07 20.48
CA LYS A 285 -6.82 14.04 21.07
C LYS A 285 -6.20 13.41 22.32
N LYS A 286 -4.89 13.56 22.49
CA LYS A 286 -4.15 13.00 23.64
C LYS A 286 -4.72 13.43 25.00
N SER A 287 -5.44 14.55 25.05
CA SER A 287 -6.14 15.08 26.23
C SER A 287 -7.38 14.29 26.64
N GLU A 288 -7.94 13.47 25.75
CA GLU A 288 -9.25 12.83 25.91
C GLU A 288 -9.12 11.32 26.18
N ARG A 289 -7.98 10.70 25.82
CA ARG A 289 -7.65 9.33 26.23
C ARG A 289 -7.03 9.33 27.62
N ILE A 290 -7.77 8.82 28.60
CA ILE A 290 -7.26 8.51 29.94
C ILE A 290 -6.48 7.20 29.84
N ILE A 291 -5.16 7.28 29.67
CA ILE A 291 -4.26 6.13 29.66
C ILE A 291 -3.56 6.08 31.02
N TYR A 292 -3.84 5.04 31.81
CA TYR A 292 -3.25 4.84 33.13
C TYR A 292 -1.86 4.17 33.08
N ASP A 293 -1.30 3.97 31.89
CA ASP A 293 0.02 3.38 31.71
C ASP A 293 1.14 4.35 32.10
N LYS A 294 2.26 3.79 32.59
CA LYS A 294 3.48 4.56 32.82
C LYS A 294 3.99 5.13 31.50
N LEU A 295 3.93 6.45 31.37
CA LEU A 295 4.47 7.16 30.22
C LEU A 295 5.97 6.89 30.08
N PRO A 296 6.48 6.78 28.84
CA PRO A 296 7.91 6.61 28.62
C PRO A 296 8.69 7.81 29.18
N GLU A 297 9.86 7.53 29.76
CA GLU A 297 10.72 8.54 30.36
C GLU A 297 11.21 9.53 29.30
N ILE A 298 10.98 10.82 29.53
CA ILE A 298 11.41 11.89 28.63
C ILE A 298 12.89 12.18 28.90
N LYS A 299 13.77 11.82 27.96
CA LYS A 299 15.18 12.18 28.02
C LYS A 299 15.40 13.53 27.36
N HIS A 300 15.98 14.47 28.09
CA HIS A 300 16.39 15.75 27.52
C HIS A 300 17.52 15.52 26.51
N MET A 301 17.24 15.75 25.22
CA MET A 301 18.24 15.68 24.15
C MET A 301 19.00 17.00 24.12
N PHE A 302 20.24 16.98 24.60
CA PHE A 302 21.13 18.13 24.46
C PHE A 302 21.51 18.33 23.00
N ARG A 303 21.77 19.59 22.62
CA ARG A 303 22.31 19.90 21.29
C ARG A 303 23.66 19.20 21.14
N GLU A 304 23.87 18.53 20.02
CA GLU A 304 25.18 17.95 19.72
C GLU A 304 26.22 19.08 19.67
N PRO A 305 27.40 18.90 20.30
CA PRO A 305 28.45 19.89 20.22
C PRO A 305 28.89 20.06 18.77
N GLU A 306 29.09 21.31 18.34
CA GLU A 306 29.55 21.61 16.99
C GLU A 306 30.88 20.90 16.69
N LYS A 307 30.97 20.27 15.51
CA LYS A 307 32.15 19.50 15.11
C LYS A 307 33.33 20.45 14.89
N ARG A 308 34.40 20.27 15.67
CA ARG A 308 35.64 21.04 15.52
C ARG A 308 36.42 20.57 14.27
N PRO A 309 37.10 21.47 13.54
CA PRO A 309 37.94 21.06 12.43
C PRO A 309 39.09 20.17 12.92
N PRO A 310 39.58 19.23 12.10
CA PRO A 310 40.72 18.40 12.46
C PRO A 310 41.94 19.27 12.80
N GLN A 311 42.60 18.98 13.92
CA GLN A 311 43.74 19.77 14.41
C GLN A 311 44.86 19.87 13.37
N ILE A 312 45.09 18.82 12.58
CA ILE A 312 46.11 18.76 11.52
C ILE A 312 45.91 19.88 10.49
N VAL A 313 44.65 20.18 10.13
CA VAL A 313 44.34 21.24 9.16
C VAL A 313 44.72 22.58 9.77
N SER A 314 44.29 22.84 11.01
CA SER A 314 44.59 24.09 11.71
C SER A 314 46.09 24.31 11.87
N THR A 315 46.86 23.31 12.30
CA THR A 315 48.31 23.42 12.47
C THR A 315 49.04 23.67 11.16
N THR A 316 48.61 23.03 10.07
CA THR A 316 49.23 23.21 8.75
C THR A 316 49.08 24.65 8.26
N PHE A 317 47.89 25.25 8.41
CA PHE A 317 47.65 26.64 8.00
C PHE A 317 48.43 27.65 8.85
N VAL A 318 48.60 27.41 10.15
CA VAL A 318 49.43 28.26 11.02
C VAL A 318 50.89 28.25 10.56
N VAL A 319 51.44 27.07 10.27
CA VAL A 319 52.82 26.96 9.74
C VAL A 319 52.92 27.64 8.38
N LEU A 320 51.95 27.44 7.48
CA LEU A 320 51.93 28.06 6.16
C LEU A 320 51.93 29.60 6.23
N CYS A 321 51.17 30.20 7.15
CA CYS A 321 51.18 31.65 7.38
C CYS A 321 52.50 32.16 7.98
N ALA A 322 53.24 31.34 8.73
CA ALA A 322 54.53 31.73 9.31
C ALA A 322 55.69 31.65 8.30
N ILE A 323 55.55 30.88 7.22
CA ILE A 323 56.58 30.69 6.19
C ILE A 323 57.02 32.01 5.54
N PRO A 324 56.12 32.92 5.07
CA PRO A 324 56.53 34.20 4.50
C PRO A 324 57.37 35.06 5.45
N LEU A 325 57.05 35.02 6.75
CA LEU A 325 57.81 35.76 7.77
C LEU A 325 59.19 35.13 8.01
N LEU A 326 59.28 33.80 8.04
CA LEU A 326 60.57 33.10 8.12
C LEU A 326 61.46 33.39 6.90
N ILE A 327 60.88 33.38 5.70
CA ILE A 327 61.59 33.73 4.45
C ILE A 327 62.12 35.16 4.54
N LEU A 328 61.31 36.13 4.99
CA LEU A 328 61.75 37.51 5.18
C LEU A 328 62.93 37.60 6.16
N LEU A 329 62.87 36.92 7.30
CA LEU A 329 63.94 36.92 8.30
C LEU A 329 65.24 36.31 7.76
N ILE A 330 65.14 35.25 6.95
CA ILE A 330 66.29 34.62 6.29
C ILE A 330 66.89 35.57 5.25
N LEU A 331 66.07 36.22 4.41
CA LEU A 331 66.54 37.21 3.45
C LEU A 331 67.22 38.39 4.15
N VAL A 332 66.64 38.93 5.23
CA VAL A 332 67.23 40.02 6.02
C VAL A 332 68.58 39.59 6.61
N ARG A 333 68.71 38.34 7.08
CA ARG A 333 69.98 37.83 7.61
C ARG A 333 71.04 37.66 6.52
N ILE A 334 70.66 37.23 5.32
CA ILE A 334 71.57 37.11 4.16
C ILE A 334 72.02 38.49 3.69
N PHE A 335 71.10 39.44 3.52
CA PHE A 335 71.42 40.83 3.20
C PHE A 335 72.26 41.48 4.30
N GLY A 336 71.98 41.17 5.57
CA GLY A 336 72.78 41.59 6.72
C GLY A 336 74.20 41.02 6.69
N LEU A 337 74.38 39.75 6.32
CA LEU A 337 75.70 39.15 6.16
C LEU A 337 76.47 39.75 4.97
N TYR A 338 75.76 40.05 3.87
CA TYR A 338 76.30 40.76 2.70
C TYR A 338 76.71 42.19 3.05
N PHE A 339 75.89 42.87 3.84
CA PHE A 339 76.13 44.22 4.35
C PHE A 339 77.28 44.26 5.37
N VAL A 340 77.39 43.27 6.25
CA VAL A 340 78.48 43.14 7.24
C VAL A 340 79.80 42.70 6.60
N PHE A 341 79.75 41.86 5.55
CA PHE A 341 80.89 41.61 4.67
C PHE A 341 81.39 42.91 4.02
N TRP A 342 80.47 43.79 3.64
CA TRP A 342 80.79 45.12 3.11
C TRP A 342 81.23 46.11 4.20
N LEU A 343 80.73 45.97 5.43
CA LEU A 343 80.97 46.86 6.58
C LEU A 343 82.02 46.33 7.56
N ARG A 344 83.24 46.22 7.06
CA ARG A 344 84.45 46.45 7.87
C ARG A 344 84.56 47.92 8.38
N LEU A 345 83.46 48.60 8.72
CA LEU A 345 83.41 49.99 9.21
C LEU A 345 82.38 50.16 10.35
N ASN A 346 82.75 50.97 11.35
CA ASN A 346 82.13 51.05 12.67
C ASN A 346 80.86 51.93 12.76
N MET A 347 79.98 51.51 13.67
CA MET A 347 78.64 52.06 13.96
C MET A 347 78.59 53.52 14.46
N PHE A 348 79.67 54.04 15.03
CA PHE A 348 79.70 55.44 15.51
C PHE A 348 79.70 56.46 14.35
N GLU A 349 80.20 56.08 13.17
CA GLU A 349 80.02 56.87 11.95
C GLU A 349 78.56 56.82 11.47
N THR A 350 77.95 55.63 11.47
CA THR A 350 76.56 55.43 11.05
C THR A 350 75.59 56.27 11.87
N LEU A 351 75.81 56.40 13.18
CA LEU A 351 74.96 57.22 14.05
C LEU A 351 75.14 58.73 13.79
N LYS A 352 76.35 59.19 13.45
CA LYS A 352 76.62 60.59 13.05
C LYS A 352 75.92 60.93 11.74
N TYR A 353 76.02 60.05 10.75
CA TYR A 353 75.38 60.24 9.44
C TYR A 353 73.85 60.13 9.52
N LEU A 354 73.31 59.19 10.31
CA LEU A 354 71.88 59.02 10.50
C LEU A 354 71.24 60.22 11.22
N SER A 355 71.94 60.86 12.16
CA SER A 355 71.48 62.10 12.81
C SER A 355 71.40 63.28 11.83
N MET A 356 72.42 63.47 10.98
CA MET A 356 72.44 64.56 9.99
C MET A 356 71.37 64.35 8.89
N ILE A 357 71.23 63.13 8.39
CA ILE A 357 70.24 62.78 7.36
C ILE A 357 68.82 62.85 7.93
N GLY A 358 68.60 62.41 9.17
CA GLY A 358 67.31 62.47 9.87
C GLY A 358 66.79 63.90 10.05
N ALA A 359 67.66 64.86 10.38
CA ALA A 359 67.26 66.26 10.53
C ALA A 359 66.85 66.91 9.20
N VAL A 360 67.59 66.65 8.12
CA VAL A 360 67.31 67.20 6.78
C VAL A 360 66.04 66.58 6.17
N THR A 361 65.82 65.28 6.33
CA THR A 361 64.60 64.59 5.87
C THR A 361 63.36 65.03 6.65
N PHE A 362 63.51 65.34 7.93
CA PHE A 362 62.41 65.87 8.74
C PHE A 362 61.98 67.27 8.29
N ILE A 363 62.93 68.18 8.05
CA ILE A 363 62.61 69.57 7.66
C ILE A 363 62.10 69.66 6.22
N SER A 364 62.74 68.94 5.28
CA SER A 364 62.33 68.95 3.88
C SER A 364 61.01 68.19 3.68
N GLY A 365 60.83 67.05 4.35
CA GLY A 365 59.59 66.28 4.35
C GLY A 365 58.43 67.10 4.90
N ASN A 366 58.64 67.83 5.99
CA ASN A 366 57.59 68.66 6.58
C ASN A 366 57.23 69.86 5.68
N ARG A 367 58.21 70.52 5.03
CA ARG A 367 57.92 71.61 4.09
C ARG A 367 57.25 71.13 2.81
N LEU A 368 57.69 70.01 2.24
CA LEU A 368 57.18 69.44 0.99
C LEU A 368 55.77 68.87 1.16
N LEU A 369 55.50 68.13 2.24
CA LEU A 369 54.14 67.66 2.56
C LEU A 369 53.18 68.84 2.78
N ARG A 370 53.68 69.96 3.30
CA ARG A 370 52.89 71.18 3.51
C ARG A 370 52.59 71.95 2.20
N THR A 371 53.52 72.02 1.24
CA THR A 371 53.24 72.61 -0.09
C THR A 371 52.41 71.71 -0.99
N ILE A 372 52.55 70.38 -0.90
CA ILE A 372 51.70 69.42 -1.62
C ILE A 372 50.25 69.50 -1.10
N ALA A 373 50.06 69.62 0.22
CA ALA A 373 48.75 69.84 0.80
C ALA A 373 48.13 71.19 0.37
N ALA A 374 48.93 72.23 0.14
CA ALA A 374 48.46 73.56 -0.27
C ALA A 374 48.15 73.69 -1.77
N ARG A 375 48.76 72.88 -2.66
CA ARG A 375 48.47 72.86 -4.11
C ARG A 375 47.38 71.86 -4.52
N ARG A 376 46.93 70.98 -3.62
CA ARG A 376 45.79 70.05 -3.84
C ARG A 376 44.44 70.63 -3.38
N LYS A 377 44.43 71.81 -2.76
CA LYS A 377 43.28 72.72 -2.71
C LYS A 377 43.41 73.70 -3.85
#